data_AF-A0A2W2AT40-F1
#
_entry.id   AF-A0A2W2AT40-F1
#
_cell.length_a   1.000
_cell.length_b   1.000
_cell.length_c   1.000
_cell.angle_alpha   90.00
_cell.angle_beta   90.00
_cell.angle_gamma   90.00
#
_symmetry.space_group_name_H-M   'P 1'
#
loop_
_entity.id
_entity.type
_entity.pdbx_description
1 polymer ?
#
loop_
_entity_poly.entity_id
_entity_poly.type
_entity_poly.pdbx_seq_one_letter_code
_entity_poly.pdbx_strand_id
1 'polypeptide(L)'
;MHAPQPPEDTPMNIRLVSCLALFLACQAAPVLAAGCTVPLKIVNIGTDDKPEYKLGINVGLGGGAPRLYEFDTGGPGFWAAYDEKSDPQWWGAARVLSRGDMQTVYTSGNAYLANLVRTRVSLYDPASTSPKSPLCGTGSQQVQVSQITSYTNTLKPGLQKKWDDAMKNGTAPLSGAFWGDFGAALRPGLNTAGTAGVYSVLPQIASQTMSYHRGFIIHVGRPDGSSRPAVKIGLSYNDVMSFTSLVRMNPKCPPQKRKQPNYCLPGWHKWSTVPVTAFSEQQFEARVAVGHGDDRQVFDEIGVTLDTGAPNATLWQLGNVVLDTSFLKNPTLIPGTNPPSYSGDLKDGATVTVQSLAANTVRPRWLPFEAMLTQQAPQKISASAHTDGGGDPAYINTGFWFYTQWDVMFDLDGGTVGFRPAQ
;
A
#
# COMPACT_ATOMS: atom_id res chain seq x y z
N MET A 1 66.75 -35.94 -69.21
CA MET A 1 67.07 -36.00 -67.77
C MET A 1 67.28 -34.57 -67.31
N HIS A 2 66.46 -34.15 -66.36
CA HIS A 2 66.25 -32.75 -65.96
C HIS A 2 67.48 -32.14 -65.30
N ALA A 3 67.82 -30.93 -65.74
CA ALA A 3 68.73 -30.01 -65.04
C ALA A 3 67.92 -29.23 -63.97
N PRO A 4 68.46 -29.05 -62.75
CA PRO A 4 67.77 -28.32 -61.69
C PRO A 4 67.95 -26.80 -61.81
N GLN A 5 66.85 -26.08 -61.58
CA GLN A 5 66.75 -24.62 -61.55
C GLN A 5 67.35 -24.00 -60.27
N PRO A 6 67.79 -22.72 -60.31
CA PRO A 6 68.23 -21.96 -59.15
C PRO A 6 67.06 -21.43 -58.29
N PRO A 7 67.30 -21.09 -57.01
CA PRO A 7 66.27 -20.69 -56.06
C PRO A 7 65.78 -19.25 -56.28
N GLU A 8 64.45 -19.11 -56.15
CA GLU A 8 63.67 -17.88 -56.27
C GLU A 8 63.81 -16.92 -55.07
N ASP A 9 63.61 -15.66 -55.42
CA ASP A 9 63.66 -14.46 -54.60
C ASP A 9 62.70 -14.45 -53.41
N THR A 10 63.19 -13.93 -52.28
CA THR A 10 62.39 -13.66 -51.07
C THR A 10 61.74 -12.28 -51.18
N PRO A 11 60.40 -12.13 -51.07
CA PRO A 11 59.78 -10.82 -51.10
C PRO A 11 59.84 -10.10 -49.74
N MET A 12 60.34 -8.86 -49.84
CA MET A 12 60.11 -7.65 -49.07
C MET A 12 59.02 -7.69 -47.96
N ASN A 13 59.45 -7.50 -46.70
CA ASN A 13 58.58 -7.25 -45.55
C ASN A 13 57.85 -5.90 -45.68
N ILE A 14 56.56 -5.94 -46.01
CA ILE A 14 55.65 -4.79 -45.88
C ILE A 14 55.23 -4.70 -44.41
N ARG A 15 55.71 -3.68 -43.70
CA ARG A 15 55.18 -3.28 -42.38
C ARG A 15 53.79 -2.68 -42.57
N LEU A 16 52.75 -3.47 -42.31
CA LEU A 16 51.39 -2.97 -42.12
C LEU A 16 51.35 -2.20 -40.78
N VAL A 17 51.29 -0.88 -40.85
CA VAL A 17 50.93 -0.03 -39.70
C VAL A 17 49.42 -0.14 -39.52
N SER A 18 49.00 -1.02 -38.62
CA SER A 18 47.60 -1.09 -38.19
C SER A 18 47.25 0.16 -37.38
N CYS A 19 46.59 1.13 -38.02
CA CYS A 19 45.87 2.21 -37.34
C CYS A 19 44.73 1.60 -36.51
N LEU A 20 45.00 1.32 -35.23
CA LEU A 20 44.00 0.96 -34.25
C LEU A 20 43.15 2.20 -33.94
N ALA A 21 42.06 2.38 -34.69
CA ALA A 21 41.03 3.36 -34.37
C ALA A 21 40.34 2.93 -33.07
N LEU A 22 40.80 3.48 -31.95
CA LEU A 22 40.18 3.35 -30.64
C LEU A 22 38.85 4.12 -30.68
N PHE A 23 37.78 3.46 -31.11
CA PHE A 23 36.43 3.96 -30.89
C PHE A 23 36.19 3.98 -29.38
N LEU A 24 36.39 5.14 -28.75
CA LEU A 24 35.73 5.44 -27.48
C LEU A 24 34.22 5.42 -27.76
N ALA A 25 33.62 4.24 -27.63
CA ALA A 25 32.19 4.15 -27.41
C ALA A 25 31.94 4.86 -26.08
N CYS A 26 31.53 6.12 -26.15
CA CYS A 26 30.89 6.82 -25.05
C CYS A 26 29.59 6.04 -24.79
N GLN A 27 29.69 4.94 -24.03
CA GLN A 27 28.54 4.26 -23.51
C GLN A 27 27.88 5.30 -22.61
N ALA A 28 26.80 5.89 -23.11
CA ALA A 28 25.90 6.66 -22.26
C ALA A 28 25.60 5.75 -21.07
N ALA A 29 26.11 6.13 -19.90
CA ALA A 29 25.81 5.40 -18.68
C ALA A 29 24.30 5.20 -18.67
N PRO A 30 23.79 3.96 -18.50
CA PRO A 30 22.37 3.72 -18.52
C PRO A 30 21.74 4.71 -17.55
N VAL A 31 20.85 5.57 -18.07
CA VAL A 31 20.08 6.49 -17.25
C VAL A 31 19.41 5.61 -16.20
N LEU A 32 19.90 5.66 -14.96
CA LEU A 32 19.39 4.85 -13.87
C LEU A 32 17.91 5.19 -13.76
N ALA A 33 17.05 4.28 -14.21
CA ALA A 33 15.62 4.54 -14.39
C ALA A 33 15.08 5.15 -13.10
N ALA A 34 14.78 6.45 -13.13
CA ALA A 34 14.32 7.19 -11.97
C ALA A 34 13.11 6.50 -11.34
N GLY A 35 12.95 6.60 -10.02
CA GLY A 35 11.72 6.18 -9.36
C GLY A 35 10.49 6.76 -10.08
N CYS A 36 9.41 6.00 -10.10
CA CYS A 36 8.18 6.39 -10.77
C CYS A 36 7.28 7.18 -9.83
N THR A 37 6.89 8.40 -10.21
CA THR A 37 5.86 9.16 -9.48
C THR A 37 4.53 9.05 -10.21
N VAL A 38 3.52 8.53 -9.52
CA VAL A 38 2.15 8.36 -10.03
C VAL A 38 1.23 9.33 -9.28
N PRO A 39 0.56 10.26 -9.97
CA PRO A 39 -0.42 11.11 -9.33
C PRO A 39 -1.59 10.27 -8.81
N LEU A 40 -2.06 10.61 -7.63
CA LEU A 40 -3.28 10.06 -7.03
C LEU A 40 -4.42 11.08 -7.22
N LYS A 41 -5.63 10.68 -6.87
CA LYS A 41 -6.83 11.54 -6.91
C LYS A 41 -7.53 11.52 -5.56
N ILE A 42 -7.72 12.67 -4.94
CA ILE A 42 -8.63 12.78 -3.80
C ILE A 42 -10.07 12.73 -4.33
N VAL A 43 -10.89 11.86 -3.77
CA VAL A 43 -12.30 11.67 -4.13
C VAL A 43 -13.16 11.88 -2.89
N ASN A 44 -14.12 12.81 -2.95
CA ASN A 44 -15.18 12.89 -1.96
C ASN A 44 -16.19 11.77 -2.24
N ILE A 45 -16.28 10.80 -1.34
CA ILE A 45 -17.27 9.71 -1.34
C ILE A 45 -18.45 9.98 -0.40
N GLY A 46 -18.37 11.07 0.37
CA GLY A 46 -19.45 11.57 1.22
C GLY A 46 -20.39 12.50 0.45
N THR A 47 -21.12 13.32 1.19
CA THR A 47 -21.92 14.43 0.64
C THR A 47 -21.17 15.74 0.77
N ASP A 48 -21.63 16.81 0.12
CA ASP A 48 -20.99 18.12 0.22
C ASP A 48 -21.06 18.71 1.64
N ASP A 49 -22.14 18.42 2.38
CA ASP A 49 -22.32 18.83 3.79
C ASP A 49 -21.58 17.93 4.78
N LYS A 50 -21.19 16.71 4.38
CA LYS A 50 -20.46 15.74 5.20
C LYS A 50 -19.41 15.05 4.32
N PRO A 51 -18.34 15.77 3.95
CA PRO A 51 -17.34 15.21 3.07
C PRO A 51 -16.60 14.05 3.73
N GLU A 52 -16.37 13.00 2.95
CA GLU A 52 -15.54 11.85 3.32
C GLU A 52 -14.58 11.60 2.18
N TYR A 53 -13.27 11.68 2.43
CA TYR A 53 -12.27 11.62 1.39
C TYR A 53 -11.59 10.26 1.34
N LYS A 54 -11.31 9.79 0.12
CA LYS A 54 -10.47 8.65 -0.18
C LYS A 54 -9.48 8.98 -1.30
N LEU A 55 -8.42 8.18 -1.39
CA LEU A 55 -7.47 8.27 -2.50
C LEU A 55 -7.83 7.30 -3.62
N GLY A 56 -7.68 7.77 -4.85
CA GLY A 56 -7.81 6.99 -6.07
C GLY A 56 -6.48 6.87 -6.80
N ILE A 57 -6.21 5.70 -7.36
CA ILE A 57 -5.10 5.43 -8.28
C ILE A 57 -5.65 4.87 -9.59
N ASN A 58 -5.16 5.38 -10.73
CA ASN A 58 -5.63 4.95 -12.05
C ASN A 58 -4.78 3.80 -12.57
N VAL A 59 -5.39 2.63 -12.79
CA VAL A 59 -4.69 1.36 -13.03
C VAL A 59 -5.25 0.65 -14.25
N GLY A 60 -4.39 0.23 -15.16
CA GLY A 60 -4.72 -0.68 -16.25
C GLY A 60 -4.28 -2.10 -15.94
N LEU A 61 -5.11 -3.08 -16.31
CA LEU A 61 -4.86 -4.51 -16.14
C LEU A 61 -4.70 -5.16 -17.50
N GLY A 62 -3.68 -6.01 -17.67
CA GLY A 62 -3.55 -6.87 -18.84
C GLY A 62 -3.45 -6.16 -20.20
N GLY A 63 -3.26 -4.84 -20.23
CA GLY A 63 -3.33 -4.00 -21.43
C GLY A 63 -4.73 -3.43 -21.74
N GLY A 64 -5.72 -3.67 -20.88
CA GLY A 64 -7.04 -3.05 -20.95
C GLY A 64 -7.05 -1.59 -20.48
N ALA A 65 -8.20 -0.93 -20.68
CA ALA A 65 -8.37 0.48 -20.33
C ALA A 65 -8.21 0.75 -18.82
N PRO A 66 -7.52 1.83 -18.43
CA PRO A 66 -7.30 2.12 -17.02
C PRO A 66 -8.59 2.53 -16.31
N ARG A 67 -8.72 2.11 -15.05
CA ARG A 67 -9.84 2.42 -14.15
C ARG A 67 -9.31 2.98 -12.82
N LEU A 68 -10.14 3.78 -12.16
CA LEU A 68 -9.81 4.33 -10.83
C LEU A 68 -10.12 3.29 -9.75
N TYR A 69 -9.13 2.98 -8.90
CA TYR A 69 -9.26 2.10 -7.74
C TYR A 69 -8.96 2.87 -6.47
N GLU A 70 -9.55 2.45 -5.35
CA GLU A 70 -9.24 2.99 -4.04
C GLU A 70 -7.79 2.66 -3.68
N PHE A 71 -6.96 3.66 -3.39
CA PHE A 71 -5.59 3.45 -2.94
C PHE A 71 -5.59 3.30 -1.42
N ASP A 72 -5.34 2.08 -0.95
CA ASP A 72 -5.57 1.68 0.44
C ASP A 72 -4.31 1.05 1.05
N THR A 73 -3.59 1.77 1.92
CA THR A 73 -2.41 1.23 2.62
C THR A 73 -2.73 0.32 3.81
N GLY A 74 -3.98 0.27 4.28
CA GLY A 74 -4.44 -0.66 5.31
C GLY A 74 -4.92 -2.00 4.70
N GLY A 75 -5.46 -1.95 3.48
CA GLY A 75 -5.97 -3.08 2.72
C GLY A 75 -4.91 -3.94 2.04
N PRO A 76 -5.00 -5.28 2.12
CA PRO A 76 -4.00 -6.18 1.56
C PRO A 76 -4.24 -6.51 0.08
N GLY A 77 -3.25 -6.25 -0.78
CA GLY A 77 -3.24 -6.70 -2.18
C GLY A 77 -4.28 -6.04 -3.08
N PHE A 78 -4.24 -6.34 -4.38
CA PHE A 78 -5.08 -5.68 -5.38
C PHE A 78 -6.37 -6.46 -5.66
N TRP A 79 -7.53 -5.89 -5.36
CA TRP A 79 -8.87 -6.42 -5.60
C TRP A 79 -9.60 -5.58 -6.65
N ALA A 80 -9.84 -6.14 -7.82
CA ALA A 80 -10.51 -5.45 -8.91
C ALA A 80 -11.86 -6.11 -9.20
N ALA A 81 -12.91 -5.30 -9.36
CA ALA A 81 -14.25 -5.74 -9.75
C ALA A 81 -14.18 -6.53 -11.07
N TYR A 82 -15.01 -7.55 -11.26
CA TYR A 82 -15.07 -8.25 -12.52
C TYR A 82 -16.47 -8.73 -12.80
N ASP A 83 -16.92 -8.51 -14.02
CA ASP A 83 -18.15 -9.07 -14.53
C ASP A 83 -17.85 -9.66 -15.91
N GLU A 84 -18.01 -10.97 -16.01
CA GLU A 84 -17.83 -11.72 -17.26
C GLU A 84 -18.84 -11.30 -18.33
N LYS A 85 -19.98 -10.73 -17.93
CA LYS A 85 -21.10 -10.39 -18.80
C LYS A 85 -21.10 -8.95 -19.29
N SER A 86 -20.66 -7.99 -18.46
CA SER A 86 -20.91 -6.57 -18.74
C SER A 86 -19.82 -5.87 -19.55
N ASP A 87 -18.54 -6.25 -19.44
CA ASP A 87 -17.47 -5.84 -20.37
C ASP A 87 -16.09 -6.42 -19.96
N PRO A 88 -15.56 -7.49 -20.60
CA PRO A 88 -14.22 -7.99 -20.32
C PRO A 88 -13.09 -7.06 -20.81
N GLN A 89 -13.37 -6.00 -21.59
CA GLN A 89 -12.35 -5.25 -22.32
C GLN A 89 -11.38 -4.47 -21.42
N TRP A 90 -11.78 -4.08 -20.20
CA TRP A 90 -10.90 -3.29 -19.33
C TRP A 90 -9.90 -4.13 -18.51
N TRP A 91 -10.17 -5.43 -18.29
CA TRP A 91 -9.23 -6.35 -17.62
C TRP A 91 -8.05 -6.77 -18.52
N GLY A 92 -8.19 -6.63 -19.83
CA GLY A 92 -7.20 -7.06 -20.81
C GLY A 92 -6.84 -8.55 -20.66
N ALA A 93 -5.60 -8.91 -20.96
CA ALA A 93 -5.11 -10.28 -20.83
C ALA A 93 -4.83 -10.66 -19.37
N ALA A 94 -5.49 -11.71 -18.89
CA ALA A 94 -5.26 -12.30 -17.56
C ALA A 94 -5.35 -13.83 -17.62
N ARG A 95 -4.62 -14.51 -16.72
CA ARG A 95 -4.69 -15.97 -16.53
C ARG A 95 -5.25 -16.28 -15.15
N VAL A 96 -6.39 -16.96 -15.11
CA VAL A 96 -6.95 -17.47 -13.85
C VAL A 96 -6.06 -18.57 -13.29
N LEU A 97 -5.66 -18.44 -12.02
CA LEU A 97 -4.88 -19.44 -11.28
C LEU A 97 -5.78 -20.32 -10.40
N SER A 98 -6.79 -19.72 -9.78
CA SER A 98 -7.81 -20.39 -8.97
C SER A 98 -9.12 -19.59 -8.99
N ARG A 99 -10.25 -20.25 -8.71
CA ARG A 99 -11.58 -19.64 -8.74
C ARG A 99 -12.23 -19.66 -7.37
N GLY A 100 -12.79 -18.52 -6.96
CA GLY A 100 -13.62 -18.39 -5.76
C GLY A 100 -12.94 -18.78 -4.44
N ASP A 101 -11.61 -18.72 -4.35
CA ASP A 101 -10.85 -19.10 -3.16
C ASP A 101 -10.18 -17.91 -2.47
N MET A 102 -10.18 -16.74 -3.11
CA MET A 102 -9.73 -15.48 -2.51
C MET A 102 -10.90 -14.83 -1.80
N GLN A 103 -10.72 -14.51 -0.51
CA GLN A 103 -11.72 -13.82 0.29
C GLN A 103 -11.06 -12.72 1.13
N THR A 104 -11.79 -11.63 1.33
CA THR A 104 -11.41 -10.58 2.29
C THR A 104 -12.65 -9.93 2.85
N VAL A 105 -12.56 -9.47 4.10
CA VAL A 105 -13.61 -8.70 4.78
C VAL A 105 -12.94 -7.48 5.39
N TYR A 106 -13.46 -6.30 5.09
CA TYR A 106 -13.01 -5.02 5.61
C TYR A 106 -13.86 -4.59 6.80
N THR A 107 -13.32 -3.74 7.66
CA THR A 107 -14.03 -3.16 8.81
C THR A 107 -15.24 -2.31 8.40
N SER A 108 -15.28 -1.83 7.16
CA SER A 108 -16.44 -1.18 6.54
C SER A 108 -17.63 -2.14 6.28
N GLY A 109 -17.44 -3.43 6.52
CA GLY A 109 -18.39 -4.49 6.21
C GLY A 109 -18.28 -5.03 4.79
N ASN A 110 -17.49 -4.40 3.91
CA ASN A 110 -17.28 -4.89 2.55
C ASN A 110 -16.65 -6.28 2.59
N ALA A 111 -17.23 -7.24 1.88
CA ALA A 111 -16.69 -8.57 1.75
C ALA A 111 -16.63 -8.97 0.27
N TYR A 112 -15.48 -9.52 -0.13
CA TYR A 112 -15.24 -9.96 -1.50
C TYR A 112 -15.02 -11.46 -1.55
N LEU A 113 -15.57 -12.08 -2.59
CA LEU A 113 -15.17 -13.38 -3.09
C LEU A 113 -14.57 -13.17 -4.48
N ALA A 114 -13.37 -13.69 -4.72
CA ALA A 114 -12.62 -13.43 -5.94
C ALA A 114 -11.93 -14.69 -6.48
N ASN A 115 -11.62 -14.64 -7.78
CA ASN A 115 -10.63 -15.52 -8.39
C ASN A 115 -9.24 -14.97 -8.12
N LEU A 116 -8.23 -15.83 -7.97
CA LEU A 116 -6.84 -15.42 -8.07
C LEU A 116 -6.42 -15.44 -9.55
N VAL A 117 -5.98 -14.30 -10.07
CA VAL A 117 -5.52 -14.19 -11.45
C VAL A 117 -4.11 -13.65 -11.53
N ARG A 118 -3.44 -13.96 -12.65
CA ARG A 118 -2.12 -13.43 -12.99
C ARG A 118 -2.26 -12.50 -14.19
N THR A 119 -1.83 -11.25 -14.05
CA THR A 119 -1.93 -10.22 -15.10
C THR A 119 -0.81 -9.19 -14.97
N ARG A 120 -0.67 -8.30 -15.96
CA ARG A 120 0.22 -7.14 -15.88
C ARG A 120 -0.53 -5.96 -15.28
N VAL A 121 0.17 -5.13 -14.52
CA VAL A 121 -0.39 -3.91 -13.93
C VAL A 121 0.37 -2.70 -14.46
N SER A 122 -0.36 -1.69 -14.90
CA SER A 122 0.16 -0.42 -15.39
C SER A 122 -0.51 0.74 -14.66
N LEU A 123 0.25 1.78 -14.31
CA LEU A 123 -0.21 2.94 -13.57
C LEU A 123 -0.25 4.17 -14.49
N TYR A 124 -1.30 4.97 -14.35
CA TYR A 124 -1.60 6.10 -15.23
C TYR A 124 -1.88 7.35 -14.42
N ASP A 125 -1.78 8.51 -15.08
CA ASP A 125 -2.24 9.78 -14.52
C ASP A 125 -3.80 9.78 -14.47
N PRO A 126 -4.44 9.92 -13.30
CA PRO A 126 -5.90 9.99 -13.16
C PRO A 126 -6.53 11.23 -13.82
N ALA A 127 -5.75 12.29 -14.11
CA ALA A 127 -6.23 13.48 -14.79
C ALA A 127 -6.14 13.38 -16.33
N SER A 128 -5.51 12.34 -16.87
CA SER A 128 -5.34 12.20 -18.31
C SER A 128 -6.65 11.83 -19.00
N THR A 129 -7.15 12.70 -19.87
CA THR A 129 -8.37 12.51 -20.67
C THR A 129 -8.15 11.69 -21.94
N SER A 130 -6.91 11.30 -22.24
CA SER A 130 -6.56 10.41 -23.36
C SER A 130 -5.67 9.27 -22.84
N PRO A 131 -5.75 8.05 -23.42
CA PRO A 131 -4.93 6.94 -23.01
C PRO A 131 -3.47 7.22 -23.35
N LYS A 132 -2.77 7.90 -22.45
CA LYS A 132 -1.32 8.08 -22.50
C LYS A 132 -0.64 6.75 -22.25
N SER A 133 0.61 6.65 -22.69
CA SER A 133 1.52 5.59 -22.23
C SER A 133 1.50 5.50 -20.70
N PRO A 134 1.59 4.29 -20.13
CA PRO A 134 1.65 4.13 -18.68
C PRO A 134 2.86 4.88 -18.11
N LEU A 135 2.69 5.50 -16.94
CA LEU A 135 3.77 6.17 -16.22
C LEU A 135 4.81 5.16 -15.75
N CYS A 136 4.33 4.04 -15.22
CA CYS A 136 5.11 2.86 -14.90
C CYS A 136 4.18 1.65 -14.77
N GLY A 137 4.76 0.48 -14.52
CA GLY A 137 4.00 -0.75 -14.33
C GLY A 137 4.93 -1.92 -14.12
N THR A 138 4.37 -3.12 -14.12
CA THR A 138 5.11 -4.37 -13.97
C THR A 138 5.79 -4.80 -15.28
N GLY A 139 5.79 -3.97 -16.32
CA GLY A 139 6.46 -4.28 -17.59
C GLY A 139 5.95 -5.58 -18.21
N SER A 140 6.87 -6.51 -18.52
CA SER A 140 6.54 -7.87 -19.00
C SER A 140 6.19 -8.86 -17.89
N GLN A 141 6.52 -8.53 -16.63
CA GLN A 141 6.23 -9.37 -15.48
C GLN A 141 4.74 -9.34 -15.17
N GLN A 142 4.17 -10.52 -14.96
CA GLN A 142 2.82 -10.64 -14.45
C GLN A 142 2.84 -10.83 -12.93
N VAL A 143 1.87 -10.22 -12.25
CA VAL A 143 1.66 -10.25 -10.80
C VAL A 143 0.29 -10.85 -10.48
N GLN A 144 0.10 -11.25 -9.24
CA GLN A 144 -1.17 -11.80 -8.75
C GLN A 144 -2.14 -10.66 -8.34
N VAL A 145 -3.38 -10.74 -8.82
CA VAL A 145 -4.48 -9.80 -8.54
C VAL A 145 -5.73 -10.61 -8.22
N SER A 146 -6.57 -10.11 -7.32
CA SER A 146 -7.87 -10.68 -7.02
C SER A 146 -8.92 -10.13 -7.97
N GLN A 147 -9.58 -11.00 -8.71
CA GLN A 147 -10.67 -10.69 -9.62
C GLN A 147 -12.00 -10.93 -8.89
N ILE A 148 -12.61 -9.87 -8.35
CA ILE A 148 -13.83 -9.92 -7.53
C ILE A 148 -14.99 -10.44 -8.37
N THR A 149 -15.50 -11.61 -8.00
CA THR A 149 -16.64 -12.26 -8.66
C THR A 149 -17.95 -12.12 -7.87
N SER A 150 -17.87 -11.78 -6.59
CA SER A 150 -19.03 -11.51 -5.76
C SER A 150 -18.68 -10.53 -4.65
N TYR A 151 -19.66 -9.70 -4.30
CA TYR A 151 -19.57 -8.68 -3.25
C TYR A 151 -20.77 -8.80 -2.32
N THR A 152 -20.52 -8.65 -1.02
CA THR A 152 -21.55 -8.45 -0.01
C THR A 152 -21.11 -7.35 0.96
N ASN A 153 -22.05 -6.81 1.74
CA ASN A 153 -21.71 -5.94 2.86
C ASN A 153 -22.42 -6.43 4.12
N THR A 154 -21.64 -6.84 5.12
CA THR A 154 -22.13 -7.46 6.37
C THR A 154 -22.85 -6.46 7.28
N LEU A 155 -22.55 -5.17 7.15
CA LEU A 155 -23.14 -4.09 7.95
C LEU A 155 -24.34 -3.43 7.24
N LYS A 156 -24.36 -3.45 5.91
CA LYS A 156 -25.34 -2.77 5.05
C LYS A 156 -25.71 -3.65 3.83
N PRO A 157 -26.54 -4.70 4.01
CA PRO A 157 -26.84 -5.67 2.94
C PRO A 157 -27.36 -5.05 1.64
N GLY A 158 -28.07 -3.92 1.70
CA GLY A 158 -28.56 -3.20 0.52
C GLY A 158 -27.46 -2.66 -0.41
N LEU A 159 -26.20 -2.60 0.02
CA LEU A 159 -25.09 -2.20 -0.84
C LEU A 159 -24.78 -3.25 -1.91
N GLN A 160 -25.08 -4.53 -1.69
CA GLN A 160 -24.87 -5.57 -2.70
C GLN A 160 -25.64 -5.26 -3.98
N LYS A 161 -26.92 -4.91 -3.87
CA LYS A 161 -27.73 -4.54 -5.03
C LYS A 161 -27.13 -3.33 -5.78
N LYS A 162 -26.62 -2.33 -5.06
CA LYS A 162 -26.00 -1.14 -5.69
C LYS A 162 -24.73 -1.51 -6.47
N TRP A 163 -23.93 -2.43 -5.95
CA TRP A 163 -22.76 -2.96 -6.64
C TRP A 163 -23.16 -3.66 -7.94
N ASP A 164 -24.14 -4.57 -7.88
CA ASP A 164 -24.60 -5.32 -9.04
C ASP A 164 -25.20 -4.40 -10.12
N ASP A 165 -26.02 -3.42 -9.72
CA ASP A 165 -26.58 -2.42 -10.62
C ASP A 165 -25.46 -1.58 -11.28
N ALA A 166 -24.44 -1.18 -10.52
CA ALA A 166 -23.32 -0.39 -11.04
C ALA A 166 -22.48 -1.18 -12.05
N MET A 167 -22.18 -2.45 -11.76
CA MET A 167 -21.47 -3.35 -12.68
C MET A 167 -22.25 -3.57 -13.98
N LYS A 168 -23.57 -3.77 -13.89
CA LYS A 168 -24.45 -3.89 -15.06
C LYS A 168 -24.47 -2.63 -15.93
N ASN A 169 -24.38 -1.46 -15.30
CA ASN A 169 -24.39 -0.17 -15.97
C ASN A 169 -23.01 0.30 -16.43
N GLY A 170 -21.95 -0.50 -16.24
CA GLY A 170 -20.58 -0.13 -16.62
C GLY A 170 -20.01 1.04 -15.81
N THR A 171 -20.48 1.21 -14.57
CA THR A 171 -20.05 2.27 -13.64
C THR A 171 -19.29 1.69 -12.45
N ALA A 172 -18.50 2.54 -11.78
CA ALA A 172 -17.67 2.13 -10.66
C ALA A 172 -18.53 1.67 -9.45
N PRO A 173 -18.45 0.41 -9.00
CA PRO A 173 -19.37 -0.14 -8.00
C PRO A 173 -19.00 0.18 -6.55
N LEU A 174 -17.72 0.44 -6.25
CA LEU A 174 -17.26 0.73 -4.89
C LEU A 174 -17.41 2.22 -4.61
N SER A 175 -18.29 2.56 -3.66
CA SER A 175 -18.60 3.95 -3.26
C SER A 175 -19.01 4.86 -4.43
N GLY A 176 -19.47 4.28 -5.55
CA GLY A 176 -19.81 5.02 -6.78
C GLY A 176 -18.64 5.63 -7.54
N ALA A 177 -17.39 5.38 -7.12
CA ALA A 177 -16.20 6.04 -7.65
C ALA A 177 -15.05 5.10 -8.02
N PHE A 178 -14.97 3.93 -7.37
CA PHE A 178 -13.85 3.01 -7.52
C PHE A 178 -14.27 1.67 -8.12
N TRP A 179 -13.36 1.06 -8.88
CA TRP A 179 -13.52 -0.27 -9.48
C TRP A 179 -12.99 -1.40 -8.57
N GLY A 180 -12.76 -1.10 -7.28
CA GLY A 180 -12.19 -2.00 -6.28
C GLY A 180 -11.06 -1.32 -5.49
N ASP A 181 -10.28 -2.12 -4.77
CA ASP A 181 -9.23 -1.67 -3.85
C ASP A 181 -7.85 -2.03 -4.38
N PHE A 182 -7.04 -1.03 -4.66
CA PHE A 182 -5.61 -1.14 -4.82
C PHE A 182 -4.95 -1.16 -3.44
N GLY A 183 -4.99 -2.32 -2.79
CA GLY A 183 -4.38 -2.54 -1.49
C GLY A 183 -2.85 -2.48 -1.56
N ALA A 184 -2.31 -1.46 -0.90
CA ALA A 184 -0.90 -1.18 -0.75
C ALA A 184 -0.32 -1.71 0.58
N ALA A 185 -1.13 -2.33 1.44
CA ALA A 185 -0.63 -2.93 2.68
C ALA A 185 0.43 -3.99 2.40
N LEU A 186 1.41 -4.06 3.28
CA LEU A 186 2.56 -4.95 3.14
C LEU A 186 2.28 -6.37 3.64
N ARG A 187 1.09 -6.63 4.19
CA ARG A 187 0.60 -8.00 4.41
C ARG A 187 -0.10 -8.50 3.14
N PRO A 188 0.13 -9.75 2.71
CA PRO A 188 -0.64 -10.32 1.61
C PRO A 188 -2.06 -10.68 2.05
N GLY A 189 -3.00 -10.57 1.12
CA GLY A 189 -4.32 -11.20 1.22
C GLY A 189 -4.16 -12.66 0.84
N LEU A 190 -4.58 -13.58 1.69
CA LEU A 190 -4.40 -15.02 1.46
C LEU A 190 -5.72 -15.66 1.03
N ASN A 191 -5.64 -16.74 0.26
CA ASN A 191 -6.79 -17.59 0.03
C ASN A 191 -7.18 -18.33 1.33
N THR A 192 -8.36 -18.95 1.35
CA THR A 192 -8.88 -19.65 2.53
C THR A 192 -7.93 -20.74 3.05
N ALA A 193 -7.17 -21.38 2.17
CA ALA A 193 -6.19 -22.41 2.54
C ALA A 193 -4.84 -21.86 3.02
N GLY A 194 -4.59 -20.55 2.90
CA GLY A 194 -3.28 -19.93 3.20
C GLY A 194 -2.15 -20.37 2.26
N THR A 195 -2.46 -21.02 1.14
CA THR A 195 -1.50 -21.59 0.18
C THR A 195 -1.16 -20.66 -0.97
N ALA A 196 -1.98 -19.64 -1.21
CA ALA A 196 -1.75 -18.62 -2.22
C ALA A 196 -2.22 -17.25 -1.71
N GLY A 197 -1.84 -16.18 -2.40
CA GLY A 197 -2.28 -14.85 -2.01
C GLY A 197 -1.98 -13.77 -3.03
N VAL A 198 -2.49 -12.58 -2.74
CA VAL A 198 -2.22 -11.33 -3.46
C VAL A 198 -1.36 -10.43 -2.59
N TYR A 199 -0.29 -9.91 -3.16
CA TYR A 199 0.63 -8.98 -2.51
C TYR A 199 0.38 -7.56 -3.02
N SER A 200 0.81 -6.55 -2.26
CA SER A 200 0.88 -5.18 -2.78
C SER A 200 1.66 -5.14 -4.09
N VAL A 201 1.14 -4.40 -5.07
CA VAL A 201 1.75 -4.30 -6.40
C VAL A 201 2.94 -3.34 -6.41
N LEU A 202 2.95 -2.31 -5.55
CA LEU A 202 3.99 -1.27 -5.54
C LEU A 202 5.42 -1.84 -5.40
N PRO A 203 5.70 -2.78 -4.47
CA PRO A 203 7.04 -3.37 -4.35
C PRO A 203 7.44 -4.20 -5.56
N GLN A 204 6.46 -4.75 -6.29
CA GLN A 204 6.70 -5.58 -7.47
C GLN A 204 7.07 -4.73 -8.69
N ILE A 205 6.58 -3.48 -8.77
CA ILE A 205 7.01 -2.49 -9.78
C ILE A 205 8.47 -2.07 -9.53
N ALA A 206 8.81 -1.74 -8.28
CA ALA A 206 10.14 -1.25 -7.90
C ALA A 206 11.28 -2.28 -8.16
N SER A 207 10.97 -3.58 -8.15
CA SER A 207 11.96 -4.65 -8.33
C SER A 207 12.65 -4.67 -9.70
N GLN A 208 12.12 -3.96 -10.69
CA GLN A 208 12.67 -3.93 -12.05
C GLN A 208 13.79 -2.88 -12.23
N THR A 209 13.96 -1.97 -11.27
CA THR A 209 14.96 -0.89 -11.33
C THR A 209 16.03 -1.13 -10.27
N MET A 210 17.04 -1.94 -10.58
CA MET A 210 18.09 -2.45 -9.66
C MET A 210 18.96 -1.40 -8.92
N SER A 211 18.67 -0.11 -9.06
CA SER A 211 19.48 0.98 -8.49
C SER A 211 18.77 1.75 -7.37
N TYR A 212 17.55 1.36 -7.02
CA TYR A 212 16.72 2.01 -6.01
C TYR A 212 16.34 1.03 -4.90
N HIS A 213 16.19 1.55 -3.69
CA HIS A 213 15.62 0.80 -2.57
C HIS A 213 14.16 0.42 -2.91
N ARG A 214 13.78 -0.81 -2.60
CA ARG A 214 12.39 -1.28 -2.71
C ARG A 214 11.56 -0.54 -1.68
N GLY A 215 10.62 0.27 -2.16
CA GLY A 215 9.78 1.07 -1.29
C GLY A 215 8.98 2.11 -2.05
N PHE A 216 8.20 2.87 -1.31
CA PHE A 216 7.39 3.95 -1.87
C PHE A 216 7.14 5.05 -0.85
N ILE A 217 6.91 6.27 -1.35
CA ILE A 217 6.48 7.44 -0.57
C ILE A 217 5.07 7.80 -0.99
N ILE A 218 4.22 8.06 -0.02
CA ILE A 218 2.88 8.59 -0.23
C ILE A 218 2.86 10.02 0.27
N HIS A 219 2.43 10.90 -0.62
CA HIS A 219 2.13 12.30 -0.34
C HIS A 219 0.66 12.52 -0.71
N VAL A 220 -0.18 12.91 0.24
CA VAL A 220 -1.57 13.25 -0.05
C VAL A 220 -1.74 14.74 -0.20
N GLY A 221 -1.04 15.51 0.63
CA GLY A 221 -1.26 16.93 0.67
C GLY A 221 -2.61 17.31 1.28
N ARG A 222 -3.05 18.55 1.08
CA ARG A 222 -4.35 19.01 1.61
C ARG A 222 -5.48 18.86 0.57
N PRO A 223 -6.70 18.49 0.99
CA PRO A 223 -7.88 18.42 0.10
C PRO A 223 -8.28 19.75 -0.55
N ASP A 224 -7.76 20.88 -0.07
CA ASP A 224 -7.94 22.21 -0.69
C ASP A 224 -7.20 22.35 -2.04
N GLY A 225 -6.39 21.36 -2.42
CA GLY A 225 -5.67 21.32 -3.69
C GLY A 225 -4.34 22.08 -3.67
N SER A 226 -3.88 22.54 -2.50
CA SER A 226 -2.58 23.24 -2.36
C SER A 226 -1.37 22.39 -2.77
N SER A 227 -1.51 21.07 -2.77
CA SER A 227 -0.48 20.10 -3.13
C SER A 227 -1.11 18.89 -3.83
N ARG A 228 -0.43 18.33 -4.84
CA ARG A 228 -1.00 17.25 -5.66
C ARG A 228 -0.70 15.89 -5.04
N PRO A 229 -1.73 15.10 -4.67
CA PRO A 229 -1.51 13.78 -4.09
C PRO A 229 -0.78 12.88 -5.09
N ALA A 230 0.21 12.12 -4.62
CA ALA A 230 1.04 11.23 -5.44
C ALA A 230 1.64 10.08 -4.63
N VAL A 231 1.97 8.99 -5.32
CA VAL A 231 2.84 7.93 -4.81
C VAL A 231 4.12 7.88 -5.64
N LYS A 232 5.28 7.93 -4.97
CA LYS A 232 6.58 7.70 -5.59
C LYS A 232 7.03 6.28 -5.31
N ILE A 233 7.31 5.50 -6.34
CA ILE A 233 7.69 4.09 -6.29
C ILE A 233 9.16 3.96 -6.67
N GLY A 234 9.93 3.23 -5.84
CA GLY A 234 11.38 3.19 -5.93
C GLY A 234 12.01 4.38 -5.22
N LEU A 235 12.81 4.09 -4.20
CA LEU A 235 13.39 5.11 -3.31
C LEU A 235 14.87 5.30 -3.61
N SER A 236 15.28 6.54 -3.87
CA SER A 236 16.70 6.88 -3.90
C SER A 236 17.24 7.00 -2.48
N TYR A 237 18.56 7.02 -2.34
CA TYR A 237 19.18 7.35 -1.06
C TYR A 237 18.69 8.70 -0.52
N ASN A 238 18.60 9.73 -1.38
CA ASN A 238 18.13 11.06 -0.97
C ASN A 238 16.67 11.06 -0.51
N ASP A 239 15.84 10.19 -1.09
CA ASP A 239 14.45 10.03 -0.65
C ASP A 239 14.42 9.53 0.80
N VAL A 240 15.12 8.44 1.09
CA VAL A 240 15.21 7.87 2.46
C VAL A 240 15.77 8.89 3.44
N MET A 241 16.81 9.62 3.04
CA MET A 241 17.48 10.60 3.88
C MET A 241 16.68 11.89 4.12
N SER A 242 15.61 12.13 3.34
CA SER A 242 14.75 13.30 3.49
C SER A 242 13.72 13.16 4.62
N PHE A 243 13.56 11.97 5.20
CA PHE A 243 12.63 11.72 6.29
C PHE A 243 13.24 12.05 7.65
N THR A 244 12.47 12.71 8.51
CA THR A 244 12.93 13.19 9.82
C THR A 244 12.83 12.12 10.90
N SER A 245 11.86 11.21 10.79
CA SER A 245 11.67 10.10 11.71
C SER A 245 11.64 8.80 10.92
N LEU A 246 12.29 7.76 11.45
CA LEU A 246 12.28 6.41 10.89
C LEU A 246 11.96 5.43 12.02
N VAL A 247 10.92 4.61 11.82
CA VAL A 247 10.46 3.62 12.78
C VAL A 247 10.57 2.24 12.15
N ARG A 248 11.06 1.26 12.90
CA ARG A 248 11.14 -0.12 12.39
C ARG A 248 9.73 -0.67 12.16
N MET A 249 9.53 -1.31 11.01
CA MET A 249 8.30 -2.02 10.77
C MET A 249 8.25 -3.36 11.51
N ASN A 250 7.10 -3.70 12.06
CA ASN A 250 6.78 -4.96 12.67
C ASN A 250 6.80 -6.07 11.59
N PRO A 251 7.62 -7.12 11.75
CA PRO A 251 7.53 -8.26 10.87
C PRO A 251 6.16 -8.94 11.06
N LYS A 252 5.65 -9.61 10.03
CA LYS A 252 4.32 -10.31 9.99
C LYS A 252 4.19 -11.50 10.97
N CYS A 253 4.99 -11.59 12.02
CA CYS A 253 4.94 -12.70 12.97
C CYS A 253 3.62 -12.71 13.76
N PRO A 254 2.89 -13.85 13.84
CA PRO A 254 1.69 -13.94 14.67
C PRO A 254 2.01 -13.66 16.16
N PRO A 255 1.08 -13.06 16.92
CA PRO A 255 1.33 -12.52 18.26
C PRO A 255 1.90 -13.53 19.26
N GLN A 256 1.53 -14.81 19.14
CA GLN A 256 1.93 -15.86 20.09
C GLN A 256 3.42 -16.26 20.05
N LYS A 257 4.22 -15.73 19.12
CA LYS A 257 5.66 -16.10 18.97
C LYS A 257 6.64 -14.93 18.94
N ARG A 258 6.22 -13.73 19.35
CA ARG A 258 7.09 -12.52 19.38
C ARG A 258 8.34 -12.62 20.27
N LYS A 259 8.39 -13.59 21.20
CA LYS A 259 9.57 -13.83 22.06
C LYS A 259 10.71 -14.60 21.37
N GLN A 260 10.59 -14.99 20.10
CA GLN A 260 11.67 -15.61 19.34
C GLN A 260 11.93 -14.88 18.01
N PRO A 261 12.98 -14.04 17.93
CA PRO A 261 13.30 -13.24 16.73
C PRO A 261 13.63 -14.06 15.47
N ASN A 262 13.89 -15.38 15.63
CA ASN A 262 14.23 -16.28 14.52
C ASN A 262 13.01 -16.96 13.86
N TYR A 263 11.78 -16.69 14.31
CA TYR A 263 10.56 -17.35 13.82
C TYR A 263 9.66 -16.50 12.91
N CYS A 264 10.13 -15.33 12.45
CA CYS A 264 9.51 -14.65 11.32
C CYS A 264 10.01 -15.33 10.04
N LEU A 265 9.30 -16.41 9.67
CA LEU A 265 9.82 -17.50 8.84
C LEU A 265 10.33 -17.07 7.44
N PRO A 266 11.49 -17.59 7.00
CA PRO A 266 12.04 -17.52 5.63
C PRO A 266 11.24 -18.27 4.53
N GLY A 267 9.97 -18.63 4.75
CA GLY A 267 9.24 -19.59 3.91
C GLY A 267 8.36 -19.00 2.80
N TRP A 268 8.17 -17.68 2.77
CA TRP A 268 7.09 -17.03 1.99
C TRP A 268 7.42 -16.77 0.51
N HIS A 269 8.63 -17.12 0.06
CA HIS A 269 9.11 -16.88 -1.31
C HIS A 269 8.50 -17.78 -2.40
N LYS A 270 7.66 -18.77 -2.08
CA LYS A 270 7.20 -19.75 -3.08
C LYS A 270 6.07 -19.27 -4.00
N TRP A 271 5.36 -18.18 -3.66
CA TRP A 271 4.09 -17.84 -4.31
C TRP A 271 4.15 -16.61 -5.22
N SER A 272 5.03 -15.66 -4.87
CA SER A 272 5.30 -14.52 -5.71
C SER A 272 6.41 -14.87 -6.70
N THR A 273 6.24 -14.46 -7.96
CA THR A 273 7.30 -14.56 -8.98
C THR A 273 8.48 -13.62 -8.70
N VAL A 274 8.31 -12.69 -7.74
CA VAL A 274 9.34 -11.77 -7.27
C VAL A 274 9.45 -11.82 -5.74
N PRO A 275 10.66 -11.76 -5.16
CA PRO A 275 10.82 -11.64 -3.71
C PRO A 275 10.13 -10.36 -3.18
N VAL A 276 8.96 -10.52 -2.54
CA VAL A 276 8.26 -9.43 -1.85
C VAL A 276 8.46 -9.59 -0.36
N THR A 277 8.99 -8.55 0.28
CA THR A 277 9.07 -8.48 1.75
C THR A 277 7.68 -8.16 2.29
N ALA A 278 7.18 -8.96 3.23
CA ALA A 278 5.90 -8.75 3.88
C ALA A 278 6.07 -8.26 5.32
N PHE A 279 5.19 -7.36 5.75
CA PHE A 279 5.15 -6.80 7.10
C PHE A 279 3.77 -6.99 7.71
N SER A 280 3.64 -6.70 9.01
CA SER A 280 2.36 -6.72 9.73
C SER A 280 1.38 -5.68 9.17
N GLU A 281 0.09 -5.80 9.49
CA GLU A 281 -0.86 -4.70 9.26
C GLU A 281 -0.56 -3.53 10.20
N GLN A 282 -0.41 -3.82 11.49
CA GLN A 282 0.07 -2.88 12.49
C GLN A 282 1.57 -2.69 12.27
N GLN A 283 1.92 -1.68 11.46
CA GLN A 283 3.26 -1.45 10.94
C GLN A 283 4.28 -1.23 12.05
N PHE A 284 3.91 -0.66 13.20
CA PHE A 284 4.78 -0.53 14.35
C PHE A 284 3.94 -0.42 15.63
N GLU A 285 4.61 -0.38 16.77
CA GLU A 285 3.97 -0.15 18.07
C GLU A 285 4.26 1.26 18.59
N ALA A 286 3.27 1.84 19.24
CA ALA A 286 3.30 3.19 19.78
C ALA A 286 2.71 3.25 21.17
N ARG A 287 3.13 4.28 21.90
CA ARG A 287 2.35 4.88 22.98
C ARG A 287 1.28 5.78 22.37
N VAL A 288 0.02 5.56 22.73
CA VAL A 288 -1.11 6.37 22.30
C VAL A 288 -1.69 7.10 23.51
N ALA A 289 -1.76 8.42 23.44
CA ALA A 289 -2.39 9.24 24.48
C ALA A 289 -3.62 9.96 23.91
N VAL A 290 -4.76 9.85 24.59
CA VAL A 290 -5.98 10.60 24.28
C VAL A 290 -6.17 11.67 25.34
N GLY A 291 -6.39 12.92 24.94
CA GLY A 291 -6.57 14.05 25.85
C GLY A 291 -7.78 14.91 25.49
N HIS A 292 -8.47 15.45 26.50
CA HIS A 292 -9.58 16.39 26.34
C HIS A 292 -9.73 17.25 27.60
N GLY A 293 -9.46 18.55 27.50
CA GLY A 293 -9.32 19.42 28.67
C GLY A 293 -8.10 19.01 29.49
N ASP A 294 -8.26 18.87 30.81
CA ASP A 294 -7.21 18.41 31.72
C ASP A 294 -7.13 16.86 31.81
N ASP A 295 -8.12 16.16 31.26
CA ASP A 295 -8.18 14.70 31.28
C ASP A 295 -7.24 14.09 30.23
N ARG A 296 -6.53 13.03 30.62
CA ARG A 296 -5.60 12.30 29.75
C ARG A 296 -5.61 10.81 30.06
N GLN A 297 -5.74 9.99 29.02
CA GLN A 297 -5.59 8.55 29.11
C GLN A 297 -4.45 8.10 28.19
N VAL A 298 -3.58 7.21 28.69
CA VAL A 298 -2.39 6.74 27.97
C VAL A 298 -2.41 5.22 27.88
N PHE A 299 -2.08 4.73 26.70
CA PHE A 299 -1.92 3.31 26.39
C PHE A 299 -0.53 3.08 25.79
N ASP A 300 0.13 1.99 26.19
CA ASP A 300 1.41 1.56 25.64
C ASP A 300 1.22 0.33 24.73
N GLU A 301 2.20 0.07 23.86
CA GLU A 301 2.24 -1.11 22.97
C GLU A 301 1.01 -1.23 22.04
N ILE A 302 0.46 -0.09 21.62
CA ILE A 302 -0.65 -0.03 20.67
C ILE A 302 -0.11 -0.18 19.25
N GLY A 303 -0.67 -1.12 18.50
CA GLY A 303 -0.33 -1.28 17.08
C GLY A 303 -0.75 -0.06 16.27
N VAL A 304 0.01 0.30 15.23
CA VAL A 304 -0.33 1.42 14.34
C VAL A 304 -0.55 0.91 12.92
N THR A 305 -1.78 0.99 12.44
CA THR A 305 -2.12 0.73 11.02
C THR A 305 -2.16 2.06 10.28
N LEU A 306 -1.24 2.21 9.32
CA LEU A 306 -1.18 3.37 8.44
C LEU A 306 -2.10 3.14 7.25
N ASP A 307 -3.25 3.81 7.22
CA ASP A 307 -4.36 3.44 6.34
C ASP A 307 -4.94 4.66 5.60
N THR A 308 -4.78 4.70 4.28
CA THR A 308 -5.39 5.70 3.39
C THR A 308 -6.82 5.36 2.95
N GLY A 309 -7.25 4.11 3.09
CA GLY A 309 -8.60 3.64 2.74
C GLY A 309 -9.64 3.93 3.82
N ALA A 310 -9.23 4.10 5.08
CA ALA A 310 -10.08 4.60 6.14
C ALA A 310 -10.21 6.14 6.08
N PRO A 311 -11.43 6.71 6.01
CA PRO A 311 -11.59 8.17 5.95
C PRO A 311 -11.22 8.87 7.27
N ASN A 312 -11.28 8.15 8.39
CA ASN A 312 -11.15 8.68 9.74
C ASN A 312 -10.13 7.86 10.53
N ALA A 313 -9.52 8.48 11.53
CA ALA A 313 -8.70 7.76 12.50
C ALA A 313 -9.61 6.99 13.48
N THR A 314 -9.21 5.79 13.87
CA THR A 314 -9.97 4.97 14.82
C THR A 314 -9.05 4.26 15.80
N LEU A 315 -9.28 4.46 17.10
CA LEU A 315 -8.70 3.63 18.15
C LEU A 315 -9.55 2.35 18.30
N TRP A 316 -8.99 1.21 17.90
CA TRP A 316 -9.58 -0.10 18.07
C TRP A 316 -9.18 -0.69 19.42
N GLN A 317 -10.16 -0.77 20.32
CA GLN A 317 -10.05 -1.24 21.69
C GLN A 317 -10.05 -2.77 21.74
N LEU A 318 -9.22 -3.32 22.62
CA LEU A 318 -9.24 -4.73 23.00
C LEU A 318 -8.57 -4.92 24.36
N GLY A 319 -9.12 -5.85 25.17
CA GLY A 319 -8.51 -6.23 26.44
C GLY A 319 -8.43 -5.04 27.40
N ASN A 320 -7.23 -4.73 27.90
CA ASN A 320 -7.01 -3.62 28.83
C ASN A 320 -6.96 -2.23 28.15
N VAL A 321 -7.08 -2.16 26.83
CA VAL A 321 -7.14 -0.90 26.09
C VAL A 321 -8.60 -0.54 25.89
N VAL A 322 -9.19 0.13 26.87
CA VAL A 322 -10.56 0.68 26.84
C VAL A 322 -10.50 2.17 27.07
N LEU A 323 -11.05 2.94 26.14
CA LEU A 323 -11.14 4.37 26.24
C LEU A 323 -12.30 4.77 27.16
N ASP A 324 -12.03 5.67 28.11
CA ASP A 324 -13.06 6.18 29.00
C ASP A 324 -14.14 6.94 28.22
N THR A 325 -15.41 6.70 28.58
CA THR A 325 -16.55 7.33 27.90
C THR A 325 -16.58 8.85 28.02
N SER A 326 -15.86 9.44 28.98
CA SER A 326 -15.66 10.88 29.11
C SER A 326 -14.92 11.50 27.91
N PHE A 327 -14.19 10.72 27.11
CA PHE A 327 -13.57 11.20 25.86
C PHE A 327 -14.50 11.14 24.64
N LEU A 328 -15.65 10.46 24.76
CA LEU A 328 -16.53 10.14 23.65
C LEU A 328 -17.78 11.02 23.59
N LYS A 329 -18.22 11.29 22.36
CA LYS A 329 -19.53 11.88 22.04
C LYS A 329 -20.53 10.76 21.78
N ASN A 330 -21.62 10.75 22.53
CA ASN A 330 -22.70 9.75 22.42
C ASN A 330 -22.18 8.29 22.44
N PRO A 331 -21.43 7.88 23.48
CA PRO A 331 -20.83 6.55 23.54
C PRO A 331 -21.90 5.46 23.44
N THR A 332 -21.65 4.48 22.57
CA THR A 332 -22.51 3.30 22.39
C THR A 332 -21.79 2.07 22.93
N LEU A 333 -22.40 1.35 23.86
CA LEU A 333 -21.84 0.10 24.39
C LEU A 333 -21.72 -0.94 23.27
N ILE A 334 -20.57 -1.61 23.20
CA ILE A 334 -20.31 -2.71 22.26
C ILE A 334 -20.51 -4.05 23.01
N PRO A 335 -21.62 -4.77 22.77
CA PRO A 335 -21.92 -6.02 23.47
C PRO A 335 -20.85 -7.09 23.21
N GLY A 336 -20.60 -7.96 24.20
CA GLY A 336 -19.67 -9.08 24.07
C GLY A 336 -18.19 -8.75 24.30
N THR A 337 -17.87 -7.49 24.61
CA THR A 337 -16.51 -7.07 25.01
C THR A 337 -16.29 -7.28 26.52
N ASN A 338 -15.08 -7.67 26.92
CA ASN A 338 -14.68 -7.80 28.32
C ASN A 338 -13.22 -7.33 28.52
N PRO A 339 -12.97 -6.22 29.24
CA PRO A 339 -13.94 -5.29 29.83
C PRO A 339 -14.90 -4.62 28.82
N PRO A 340 -16.06 -4.10 29.28
CA PRO A 340 -17.01 -3.39 28.43
C PRO A 340 -16.33 -2.24 27.68
N SER A 341 -16.44 -2.24 26.36
CA SER A 341 -15.91 -1.20 25.47
C SER A 341 -17.03 -0.40 24.82
N TYR A 342 -16.73 0.83 24.42
CA TYR A 342 -17.70 1.75 23.83
C TYR A 342 -17.20 2.26 22.48
N SER A 343 -18.11 2.40 21.51
CA SER A 343 -17.85 3.12 20.27
C SER A 343 -18.36 4.55 20.33
N GLY A 344 -17.75 5.43 19.55
CA GLY A 344 -18.18 6.82 19.40
C GLY A 344 -17.10 7.69 18.78
N ASP A 345 -17.49 8.85 18.28
CA ASP A 345 -16.53 9.89 17.91
C ASP A 345 -15.93 10.51 19.18
N LEU A 346 -14.69 10.96 19.12
CA LEU A 346 -14.13 11.76 20.22
C LEU A 346 -14.88 13.09 20.34
N LYS A 347 -14.88 13.68 21.55
CA LYS A 347 -15.39 15.04 21.78
C LYS A 347 -14.61 16.08 20.99
N ASP A 348 -15.28 17.16 20.60
CA ASP A 348 -14.65 18.27 19.87
C ASP A 348 -13.47 18.84 20.67
N GLY A 349 -12.33 19.07 20.00
CA GLY A 349 -11.10 19.52 20.66
C GLY A 349 -10.29 18.43 21.36
N ALA A 350 -10.78 17.18 21.39
CA ALA A 350 -9.95 16.06 21.84
C ALA A 350 -8.74 15.86 20.93
N THR A 351 -7.64 15.38 21.52
CA THR A 351 -6.39 15.12 20.82
C THR A 351 -5.99 13.65 20.98
N VAL A 352 -5.38 13.08 19.95
CA VAL A 352 -4.72 11.77 20.00
C VAL A 352 -3.27 11.95 19.60
N THR A 353 -2.38 11.65 20.53
CA THR A 353 -0.93 11.64 20.28
C THR A 353 -0.46 10.21 20.07
N VAL A 354 0.23 9.95 18.95
CA VAL A 354 0.85 8.66 18.62
C VAL A 354 2.35 8.83 18.67
N GLN A 355 3.01 8.16 19.61
CA GLN A 355 4.45 8.23 19.81
C GLN A 355 5.10 6.85 19.63
N SER A 356 6.01 6.69 18.67
CA SER A 356 6.69 5.41 18.46
C SER A 356 7.50 4.99 19.69
N LEU A 357 7.50 3.69 20.03
CA LEU A 357 8.31 3.19 21.15
C LEU A 357 9.82 3.19 20.81
N ALA A 358 10.66 3.60 21.77
CA ALA A 358 12.12 3.72 21.58
C ALA A 358 12.81 2.39 21.22
N ALA A 359 12.27 1.24 21.62
CA ALA A 359 12.82 -0.07 21.23
C ALA A 359 12.73 -0.32 19.70
N ASN A 360 11.89 0.45 18.99
CA ASN A 360 11.71 0.36 17.54
C ASN A 360 12.69 1.26 16.75
N THR A 361 13.62 1.95 17.42
CA THR A 361 14.64 2.79 16.76
C THR A 361 16.00 2.06 16.75
N VAL A 362 16.39 1.49 15.60
CA VAL A 362 17.52 0.52 15.52
C VAL A 362 18.88 1.20 15.34
N ARG A 363 18.94 2.50 15.05
CA ARG A 363 20.21 3.22 14.85
C ARG A 363 20.18 4.61 15.49
N PRO A 364 21.32 5.16 15.93
CA PRO A 364 21.41 6.47 16.60
C PRO A 364 20.91 7.68 15.77
N ARG A 365 20.53 7.49 14.50
CA ARG A 365 19.92 8.51 13.63
C ARG A 365 18.38 8.43 13.60
N TRP A 366 17.77 7.49 14.32
CA TRP A 366 16.34 7.21 14.23
C TRP A 366 15.64 7.98 15.35
N LEU A 367 15.07 9.12 14.98
CA LEU A 367 14.33 9.97 15.91
C LEU A 367 12.97 9.34 16.20
N PRO A 368 12.46 9.45 17.44
CA PRO A 368 11.10 9.06 17.75
C PRO A 368 10.15 9.80 16.81
N PHE A 369 9.10 9.10 16.39
CA PHE A 369 7.97 9.71 15.71
C PHE A 369 6.94 10.12 16.74
N GLU A 370 6.43 11.34 16.62
CA GLU A 370 5.29 11.83 17.38
C GLU A 370 4.36 12.60 16.43
N ALA A 371 3.09 12.19 16.39
CA ALA A 371 2.06 12.92 15.68
C ALA A 371 0.86 13.16 16.59
N MET A 372 0.28 14.35 16.45
CA MET A 372 -0.94 14.73 17.12
C MET A 372 -2.06 14.84 16.09
N LEU A 373 -3.14 14.09 16.31
CA LEU A 373 -4.39 14.22 15.58
C LEU A 373 -5.35 15.01 16.47
N THR A 374 -6.06 15.98 15.90
CA THR A 374 -7.05 16.78 16.62
C THR A 374 -8.44 16.50 16.04
N GLN A 375 -9.41 16.22 16.91
CA GLN A 375 -10.81 16.09 16.54
C GLN A 375 -11.34 17.45 16.08
N GLN A 376 -11.55 17.62 14.78
CA GLN A 376 -12.10 18.84 14.18
C GLN A 376 -12.78 18.49 12.87
N ALA A 377 -13.96 19.03 12.56
CA ALA A 377 -14.55 18.80 11.25
C ALA A 377 -13.62 19.29 10.12
N PRO A 378 -13.45 18.54 9.01
CA PRO A 378 -14.05 17.23 8.69
C PRO A 378 -13.27 15.99 9.23
N GLN A 379 -12.15 16.19 9.92
CA GLN A 379 -11.32 15.16 10.55
C GLN A 379 -12.03 14.52 11.75
N LYS A 380 -12.52 13.29 11.58
CA LYS A 380 -13.05 12.53 12.71
C LYS A 380 -12.00 11.54 13.21
N ILE A 381 -11.97 11.43 14.53
CA ILE A 381 -11.26 10.45 15.31
C ILE A 381 -12.35 9.74 16.13
N SER A 382 -12.35 8.42 16.07
CA SER A 382 -13.35 7.60 16.77
C SER A 382 -12.68 6.52 17.61
N ALA A 383 -13.44 5.94 18.52
CA ALA A 383 -13.11 4.68 19.16
C ALA A 383 -14.11 3.60 18.73
N SER A 384 -13.61 2.37 18.60
CA SER A 384 -14.40 1.18 18.32
C SER A 384 -13.78 -0.02 19.04
N ALA A 385 -14.39 -1.20 18.96
CA ALA A 385 -13.82 -2.45 19.48
C ALA A 385 -14.18 -3.61 18.56
N HIS A 386 -13.34 -4.66 18.60
CA HIS A 386 -13.64 -5.94 17.96
C HIS A 386 -14.47 -6.80 18.91
N THR A 387 -15.52 -7.44 18.42
CA THR A 387 -16.38 -8.35 19.20
C THR A 387 -15.95 -9.81 19.07
N ASP A 388 -15.25 -10.10 17.98
CA ASP A 388 -14.65 -11.37 17.64
C ASP A 388 -13.29 -11.45 18.33
N GLY A 389 -13.12 -12.44 19.22
CA GLY A 389 -11.86 -12.73 19.92
C GLY A 389 -10.71 -13.18 19.00
N GLY A 390 -10.66 -12.69 17.76
CA GLY A 390 -9.71 -12.98 16.69
C GLY A 390 -8.26 -12.56 16.97
N GLY A 391 -7.97 -12.03 18.15
CA GLY A 391 -6.60 -11.98 18.68
C GLY A 391 -5.70 -10.88 18.11
N ASP A 392 -6.23 -9.97 17.30
CA ASP A 392 -5.48 -8.77 16.92
C ASP A 392 -5.36 -7.84 18.13
N PRO A 393 -4.15 -7.42 18.53
CA PRO A 393 -3.98 -6.51 19.66
C PRO A 393 -4.69 -5.19 19.39
N ALA A 394 -4.97 -4.42 20.45
CA ALA A 394 -5.48 -3.07 20.29
C ALA A 394 -4.56 -2.24 19.37
N TYR A 395 -5.16 -1.44 18.49
CA TYR A 395 -4.43 -0.68 17.50
C TYR A 395 -5.11 0.65 17.19
N ILE A 396 -4.34 1.60 16.66
CA ILE A 396 -4.86 2.81 16.04
C ILE A 396 -4.74 2.69 14.52
N ASN A 397 -5.86 2.90 13.84
CA ASN A 397 -5.90 3.17 12.43
C ASN A 397 -5.77 4.67 12.23
N THR A 398 -4.78 5.14 11.46
CA THR A 398 -4.51 6.57 11.33
C THR A 398 -5.47 7.31 10.39
N GLY A 399 -6.10 6.59 9.46
CA GLY A 399 -6.96 7.16 8.43
C GLY A 399 -6.29 8.12 7.45
N PHE A 400 -7.08 8.58 6.48
CA PHE A 400 -6.71 9.49 5.39
C PHE A 400 -6.08 10.79 5.91
N TRP A 401 -6.67 11.40 6.94
CA TRP A 401 -6.25 12.72 7.42
C TRP A 401 -4.83 12.78 7.96
N PHE A 402 -4.31 11.66 8.47
CA PHE A 402 -2.91 11.56 8.86
C PHE A 402 -1.95 11.89 7.71
N TYR A 403 -2.25 11.39 6.51
CA TYR A 403 -1.44 11.60 5.32
C TYR A 403 -1.53 13.03 4.75
N THR A 404 -2.51 13.83 5.19
CA THR A 404 -2.59 15.26 4.85
C THR A 404 -1.62 16.10 5.67
N GLN A 405 -1.11 15.55 6.78
CA GLN A 405 -0.16 16.19 7.68
C GLN A 405 1.25 15.63 7.52
N TRP A 406 1.37 14.38 7.06
CA TRP A 406 2.63 13.66 6.95
C TRP A 406 2.79 12.99 5.59
N ASP A 407 3.96 13.16 4.97
CA ASP A 407 4.41 12.21 3.97
C ASP A 407 4.85 10.93 4.69
N VAL A 408 4.51 9.79 4.10
CA VAL A 408 4.80 8.47 4.67
C VAL A 408 5.62 7.65 3.69
N MET A 409 6.79 7.20 4.11
CA MET A 409 7.67 6.32 3.33
C MET A 409 7.60 4.90 3.87
N PHE A 410 7.50 3.92 2.98
CA PHE A 410 7.70 2.50 3.29
C PHE A 410 9.01 2.04 2.63
N ASP A 411 10.09 1.94 3.40
CA ASP A 411 11.39 1.40 2.94
C ASP A 411 11.50 -0.08 3.32
N LEU A 412 11.30 -0.94 2.33
CA LEU A 412 11.20 -2.39 2.51
C LEU A 412 12.57 -3.06 2.62
N ASP A 413 13.63 -2.41 2.11
CA ASP A 413 15.00 -2.90 2.24
C ASP A 413 15.58 -2.54 3.60
N GLY A 414 15.28 -1.34 4.11
CA GLY A 414 15.60 -0.96 5.48
C GLY A 414 14.66 -1.57 6.52
N GLY A 415 13.47 -2.03 6.10
CA GLY A 415 12.42 -2.52 7.01
C GLY A 415 11.89 -1.43 7.92
N THR A 416 11.69 -0.23 7.37
CA THR A 416 11.27 0.97 8.11
C THR A 416 10.10 1.68 7.47
N VAL A 417 9.35 2.39 8.31
CA VAL A 417 8.46 3.44 7.88
C VAL A 417 9.07 4.79 8.25
N GLY A 418 9.04 5.74 7.33
CA GLY A 418 9.52 7.10 7.53
C GLY A 418 8.40 8.13 7.57
N PHE A 419 8.58 9.16 8.40
CA PHE A 419 7.67 10.30 8.49
C PHE A 419 8.41 11.63 8.32
N ARG A 420 7.81 12.54 7.56
CA ARG A 420 8.18 13.97 7.49
C ARG A 420 6.90 14.80 7.31
N PRO A 421 6.86 16.05 7.76
CA PRO A 421 5.72 16.91 7.50
C PRO A 421 5.40 16.94 6.00
N ALA A 422 4.12 16.85 5.65
CA ALA A 422 3.68 16.98 4.27
C ALA A 422 4.12 18.34 3.70
N GLN A 423 4.72 18.32 2.51
CA GLN A 423 5.32 19.50 1.87
C GLN A 423 4.30 20.33 1.07
#